data_AF-A0A9X9A275-F1
#
_entry.id   AF-A0A9X9A275-F1
#
_cell.length_a   1.000
_cell.length_b   1.000
_cell.length_c   1.000
_cell.angle_alpha   90.00
_cell.angle_beta   90.00
_cell.angle_gamma   90.00
#
_symmetry.space_group_name_H-M   'P 1'
#
loop_
_entity.id
_entity.type
_entity.pdbx_description
1 polymer ?
#
loop_
_entity_poly.entity_id
_entity_poly.type
_entity_poly.pdbx_seq_one_letter_code
_entity_poly.pdbx_strand_id
1 'polypeptide(L)' 'MDVEGAEYIAVAFVEDIQTETEEDIDIFFLKVEEDNEFSYIENDEEFDKVSAAFEKILDEQEQE' A
#
# COMPACT_ATOMS: atom_id res chain seq x y z
N MET A 1 3.33 -4.54 -6.07
CA MET A 1 2.54 -5.75 -5.76
C MET A 1 1.57 -5.97 -6.91
N ASP A 2 1.60 -7.13 -7.56
CA ASP A 2 0.63 -7.42 -8.63
C ASP A 2 -0.65 -7.99 -8.02
N VAL A 3 -1.78 -7.33 -8.29
CA VAL A 3 -3.11 -7.77 -7.88
C VAL A 3 -4.01 -7.75 -9.11
N GLU A 4 -4.53 -8.90 -9.51
CA GLU A 4 -5.42 -9.06 -10.67
C GLU A 4 -4.86 -8.48 -12.00
N GLY A 5 -3.54 -8.48 -12.17
CA GLY A 5 -2.86 -7.99 -13.38
C GLY A 5 -2.65 -6.48 -13.43
N ALA A 6 -2.87 -5.78 -12.31
CA ALA A 6 -2.46 -4.40 -12.10
C ALA A 6 -1.40 -4.32 -11.00
N GLU A 7 -0.45 -3.40 -11.17
CA GLU A 7 0.62 -3.19 -10.20
C GLU A 7 0.24 -2.09 -9.20
N TYR A 8 0.41 -2.37 -7.92
CA TYR A 8 0.09 -1.46 -6.82
C TYR A 8 1.29 -1.22 -5.92
N ILE A 9 1.38 0.00 -5.39
CA ILE A 9 2.40 0.42 -4.44
C ILE A 9 1.75 1.00 -3.19
N ALA A 10 2.37 0.70 -2.05
CA ALA A 10 2.08 1.34 -0.78
C ALA A 10 3.10 2.47 -0.58
N VAL A 11 2.62 3.68 -0.28
CA VAL A 11 3.46 4.85 0.00
C VAL A 11 3.07 5.42 1.36
N ALA A 12 4.06 5.81 2.15
CA ALA A 12 3.87 6.57 3.38
C ALA A 12 4.59 7.90 3.28
N PHE A 13 4.17 8.86 4.08
CA PHE A 13 4.91 10.10 4.21
C PHE A 13 6.26 9.84 4.88
N VAL A 14 7.30 10.44 4.32
CA VAL A 14 8.66 10.31 4.84
C VAL A 14 8.81 10.91 6.25
N GLU A 15 7.94 11.85 6.62
CA GLU A 15 7.89 12.44 7.95
C GLU A 15 7.38 11.44 8.99
N ASP A 16 6.34 10.67 8.65
CA ASP A 16 5.80 9.60 9.50
C ASP A 16 6.78 8.42 9.63
N ILE A 17 7.52 8.07 8.57
CA ILE A 17 8.55 7.01 8.64
C ILE A 17 9.77 7.43 9.47
N GLN A 18 10.20 8.68 9.36
CA GLN A 18 11.38 9.18 10.09
C GLN A 18 11.09 9.48 11.56
N THR A 19 9.83 9.73 11.88
CA THR A 19 9.39 9.88 13.26
C THR A 19 9.32 8.48 13.85
N GLU A 20 10.34 8.06 14.62
CA GLU A 20 10.35 6.80 15.39
C GLU A 20 9.32 6.85 16.54
N THR A 21 8.06 7.15 16.21
CA THR A 21 6.93 7.01 17.11
C THR A 21 6.35 5.62 16.95
N GLU A 22 5.97 5.00 18.06
CA GLU A 22 5.16 3.77 18.07
C GLU A 22 3.70 4.03 17.59
N GLU A 23 3.46 5.14 16.89
CA GLU A 23 2.16 5.49 16.30
C GLU A 23 2.01 4.82 14.94
N ASP A 24 0.78 4.38 14.64
CA ASP A 24 0.42 3.81 13.36
C ASP A 24 0.72 4.80 12.23
N ILE A 25 1.53 4.38 11.26
CA ILE A 25 1.87 5.19 10.09
C ILE A 25 0.73 5.08 9.07
N ASP A 26 0.24 6.23 8.58
CA ASP A 26 -0.74 6.26 7.48
C ASP A 26 -0.10 5.80 6.16
N ILE A 27 -0.62 4.68 5.62
CA ILE A 27 -0.20 4.10 4.33
C ILE A 27 -1.26 4.38 3.25
N PHE A 28 -0.82 4.90 2.11
CA PHE A 28 -1.65 5.14 0.93
C PHE A 28 -1.33 4.13 -0.17
N PHE A 29 -2.37 3.61 -0.81
CA PHE A 29 -2.24 2.71 -1.96
C PHE A 29 -2.46 3.46 -3.27
N LEU A 30 -1.51 3.30 -4.19
CA LEU A 30 -1.57 3.85 -5.54
C LEU A 30 -1.38 2.75 -6.58
N LYS A 31 -2.10 2.85 -7.69
CA LYS A 31 -1.96 1.97 -8.84
C LYS A 31 -0.87 2.51 -9.77
N VAL A 32 0.01 1.63 -10.24
CA VAL A 32 1.05 1.91 -11.21
C VAL A 32 0.49 1.63 -12.60
N GLU A 33 0.47 2.67 -13.43
CA GLU A 33 0.05 2.58 -14.83
C GLU A 33 1.26 2.30 -15.74
N GLU A 34 0.99 1.93 -17.01
CA GLU A 34 2.04 1.54 -17.98
C GLU A 34 3.08 2.63 -18.27
N ASP A 35 2.77 3.91 -18.04
CA ASP A 35 3.69 5.04 -18.23
C ASP A 35 4.50 5.38 -16.96
N ASN A 36 4.55 4.47 -15.97
CA ASN A 36 5.11 4.74 -14.63
C ASN A 36 4.39 5.88 -13.89
N GLU A 37 3.19 6.25 -14.34
CA GLU A 37 2.31 7.17 -13.63
C GLU A 37 1.58 6.47 -12.49
N PHE A 38 1.24 7.24 -11.45
CA PHE A 38 0.49 6.74 -10.31
C PHE A 38 -0.94 7.27 -10.36
N SER A 39 -1.89 6.36 -10.26
CA SER A 39 -3.32 6.67 -10.21
C SER A 39 -3.90 6.27 -8.86
N TYR A 40 -4.91 7.01 -8.41
CA TYR A 40 -5.69 6.64 -7.23
C TYR A 40 -6.56 5.43 -7.54
N ILE A 41 -6.78 4.59 -6.53
CA ILE A 41 -7.75 3.51 -6.62
C ILE A 41 -9.13 4.13 -6.50
N GLU A 42 -9.90 4.15 -7.58
CA GLU A 42 -11.27 4.71 -7.60
C GLU A 42 -12.33 3.69 -7.19
N ASN A 43 -11.98 2.40 -7.12
CA ASN A 43 -12.90 1.30 -6.83
C ASN A 43 -12.66 0.75 -5.42
N ASP A 44 -13.68 0.84 -4.55
CA ASP A 44 -13.63 0.27 -3.20
C ASP A 44 -13.30 -1.23 -3.18
N GLU A 45 -13.84 -2.03 -4.11
CA GLU A 45 -13.53 -3.47 -4.16
C GLU A 45 -12.05 -3.74 -4.49
N GLU A 46 -11.46 -2.88 -5.31
CA GLU A 46 -10.05 -2.96 -5.66
C GLU A 46 -9.19 -2.55 -4.46
N PHE A 47 -9.59 -1.49 -3.77
CA PHE A 47 -8.94 -1.02 -2.56
C PHE A 47 -8.93 -2.11 -1.48
N ASP A 48 -10.09 -2.74 -1.20
CA ASP A 48 -10.23 -3.82 -0.22
C ASP A 48 -9.32 -5.02 -0.52
N LYS A 49 -9.18 -5.38 -1.81
CA LYS A 49 -8.31 -6.49 -2.23
C LYS A 49 -6.84 -6.16 -2.02
N VAL A 50 -6.43 -4.97 -2.45
CA VAL A 50 -5.04 -4.51 -2.33
C VAL A 50 -4.69 -4.36 -0.85
N SER A 51 -5.53 -3.70 -0.06
CA SER A 51 -5.31 -3.50 1.37
C SER A 51 -5.19 -4.83 2.11
N ALA A 52 -6.11 -5.78 1.90
CA ALA A 52 -6.05 -7.10 2.52
C ALA A 52 -4.79 -7.88 2.13
N ALA A 53 -4.35 -7.75 0.88
CA ALA A 53 -3.16 -8.43 0.39
C ALA A 53 -1.87 -7.83 0.99
N PHE A 54 -1.81 -6.51 1.18
CA PHE A 54 -0.71 -5.83 1.86
C PHE A 54 -0.72 -6.07 3.38
N GLU A 55 -1.87 -6.00 4.04
CA GLU A 55 -2.03 -6.27 5.48
C GLU A 55 -1.53 -7.68 5.81
N LYS A 56 -1.90 -8.67 4.99
CA LYS A 56 -1.42 -10.04 5.17
C LYS A 56 0.10 -10.15 5.09
N ILE A 57 0.74 -9.43 4.16
CA ILE A 57 2.20 -9.44 4.02
C ILE A 57 2.87 -8.72 5.20
N LEU A 58 2.30 -7.61 5.66
CA LEU A 58 2.82 -6.86 6.82
C LEU A 58 2.70 -7.68 8.10
N ASP A 59 1.55 -8.33 8.35
CA ASP A 59 1.35 -9.23 9.49
C ASP A 59 2.30 -10.43 9.44
N GLU A 60 2.58 -10.97 8.25
CA GLU A 60 3.60 -12.01 8.06
C GLU A 60 5.04 -11.52 8.34
N GLN A 61 5.34 -10.22 8.18
CA GLN A 61 6.65 -9.62 8.46
C GLN A 61 6.81 -9.21 9.93
N GLU A 62 5.73 -8.83 10.61
CA GLU A 62 5.75 -8.39 12.02
C GLU A 62 5.89 -9.56 13.01
N GLN A 63 5.60 -10.79 12.55
CA GLN A 63 5.73 -12.01 13.34
C GLN A 63 7.13 -12.67 13.32
N GLU A 64 8.16 -12.03 12.73
CA GLU A 64 9.56 -12.55 12.72
C GLU A 64 10.52 -11.82 13.68
#